data_AF-A0A2E4W893-F1
#
_entry.id   AF-A0A2E4W893-F1
#
_cell.length_a   1.000
_cell.length_b   1.000
_cell.length_c   1.000
_cell.angle_alpha   90.00
_cell.angle_beta   90.00
_cell.angle_gamma   90.00
#
_symmetry.space_group_name_H-M   'P 1'
#
loop_
_entity.id
_entity.type
_entity.pdbx_description
1 polymer ?
#
loop_
_entity_poly.entity_id
_entity_poly.type
_entity_poly.pdbx_seq_one_letter_code
_entity_poly.pdbx_strand_id
1 'polypeptide(L)'
;MAGRLVRIGAPDSLADFYDSPSHIFGSGEDAVVTISTNTSLTSDMYYRDLTVDSGVTLTTAGYRVFVQRNLYLNGTLGMAAGPSTQGSLGIGTQDASVTNSLGGASTSHTVTAPIAALGGSKWYRNPLNAIDGYSFNPADGTIHLLKGGAGDGTNYGGGVVIIAARYLFGSGTIVASASGNAGGGVIIFISSNGTNPYTFDVTGSGTGSVGTATFLEAD
;
A
#
# COMPACT_ATOMS: atom_id res chain seq x y z
N MET A 1 37.11 -19.00 -13.16
CA MET A 1 36.06 -19.71 -12.39
C MET A 1 34.73 -19.42 -13.05
N ALA A 2 34.04 -20.41 -13.60
CA ALA A 2 32.69 -20.22 -14.12
C ALA A 2 31.71 -20.33 -12.94
N GLY A 3 31.03 -19.24 -12.60
CA GLY A 3 29.99 -19.25 -11.57
C GLY A 3 28.86 -20.17 -12.00
N ARG A 4 28.46 -21.11 -11.13
CA ARG A 4 27.29 -21.96 -11.34
C ARG A 4 26.04 -21.11 -11.12
N LEU A 5 25.35 -20.76 -12.20
CA LEU A 5 24.00 -20.19 -12.12
C LEU A 5 23.08 -21.26 -11.51
N VAL A 6 22.54 -20.97 -10.33
CA VAL A 6 21.48 -21.78 -9.71
C VAL A 6 20.16 -21.12 -10.08
N ARG A 7 19.37 -21.78 -10.93
CA ARG A 7 18.00 -21.36 -11.26
C ARG A 7 17.02 -22.09 -10.36
N ILE A 8 16.13 -21.35 -9.71
CA ILE A 8 15.07 -21.92 -8.88
C ILE A 8 13.74 -21.67 -9.59
N GLY A 9 13.15 -22.71 -10.19
CA GLY A 9 11.72 -22.75 -10.48
C GLY A 9 11.20 -22.23 -11.83
N ALA A 10 12.05 -21.75 -12.76
CA ALA A 10 11.59 -21.32 -14.10
C ALA A 10 11.83 -22.40 -15.18
N PRO A 11 10.84 -22.69 -16.06
CA PRO A 11 10.94 -23.73 -17.10
C PRO A 11 11.94 -23.41 -18.22
N ASP A 12 12.25 -22.12 -18.44
CA ASP A 12 13.29 -21.66 -19.35
C ASP A 12 13.88 -20.31 -18.89
N SER A 13 14.88 -19.80 -19.62
CA SER A 13 15.53 -18.52 -19.30
C SER A 13 14.66 -17.29 -19.56
N LEU A 14 13.60 -17.43 -20.36
CA LEU A 14 12.69 -16.33 -20.67
C LEU A 14 11.68 -16.18 -19.53
N ALA A 15 11.11 -17.29 -19.06
CA ALA A 15 10.28 -17.36 -17.86
C ALA A 15 11.04 -16.91 -16.60
N ASP A 16 12.33 -17.26 -16.48
CA ASP A 16 13.20 -16.80 -15.39
C ASP A 16 13.42 -15.28 -15.42
N PHE A 17 13.51 -14.70 -16.62
CA PHE A 17 13.60 -13.25 -16.80
C PHE A 17 12.28 -12.56 -16.46
N TYR A 18 11.14 -13.10 -16.92
CA TYR A 18 9.82 -12.56 -16.64
C TYR A 18 9.42 -12.63 -15.16
N ASP A 19 9.75 -13.73 -14.47
CA ASP A 19 9.50 -13.91 -13.04
C ASP A 19 10.67 -13.39 -12.17
N SER A 20 11.67 -12.71 -12.75
CA SER A 20 12.79 -12.20 -11.96
C SER A 20 12.33 -11.12 -10.96
N PRO A 21 12.97 -11.04 -9.78
CA PRO A 21 12.77 -9.95 -8.84
C PRO A 21 12.82 -8.59 -9.54
N SER A 22 11.84 -7.75 -9.24
CA SER A 22 11.82 -6.37 -9.74
C SER A 22 11.75 -5.39 -8.58
N HIS A 23 12.22 -4.17 -8.83
CA HIS A 23 12.14 -3.10 -7.83
C HIS A 23 10.68 -2.80 -7.42
N ILE A 24 9.72 -2.99 -8.33
CA ILE A 24 8.31 -2.69 -8.09
C ILE A 24 7.58 -3.84 -7.39
N PHE A 25 7.76 -5.08 -7.84
CA PHE A 25 6.99 -6.24 -7.37
C PHE A 25 7.69 -7.06 -6.28
N GLY A 26 8.92 -6.69 -5.93
CA GLY A 26 9.68 -7.32 -4.85
C GLY A 26 10.41 -8.60 -5.25
N SER A 27 11.03 -9.21 -4.25
CA SER A 27 11.96 -10.34 -4.41
C SER A 27 11.31 -11.73 -4.38
N GLY A 28 10.13 -11.86 -3.77
CA GLY A 28 9.49 -13.16 -3.56
C GLY A 28 10.10 -14.01 -2.44
N GLU A 29 10.92 -13.42 -1.57
CA GLU A 29 11.63 -14.10 -0.48
C GLU A 29 10.71 -14.73 0.56
N ASP A 30 9.51 -14.18 0.77
CA ASP A 30 8.50 -14.74 1.70
C ASP A 30 7.71 -15.92 1.12
N ALA A 31 8.14 -16.43 -0.04
CA ALA A 31 7.59 -17.61 -0.70
C ALA A 31 6.10 -17.50 -1.05
N VAL A 32 5.46 -18.65 -1.30
CA VAL A 32 4.04 -18.74 -1.61
C VAL A 32 3.29 -18.90 -0.30
N VAL A 33 2.38 -17.97 -0.01
CA VAL A 33 1.67 -17.92 1.28
C VAL A 33 0.16 -17.83 1.08
N THR A 34 -0.57 -18.58 1.90
CA THR A 34 -2.03 -18.46 2.05
C THR A 34 -2.34 -17.91 3.43
N ILE A 35 -3.08 -16.81 3.48
CA ILE A 35 -3.62 -16.21 4.69
C ILE A 35 -5.05 -16.71 4.86
N SER A 36 -5.21 -17.72 5.72
CA SER A 36 -6.48 -18.39 6.02
C SER A 36 -7.11 -17.97 7.35
N THR A 37 -6.41 -17.14 8.13
CA THR A 37 -6.90 -16.51 9.36
C THR A 37 -6.48 -15.05 9.41
N ASN A 38 -7.22 -14.24 10.18
CA ASN A 38 -6.92 -12.82 10.31
C ASN A 38 -5.48 -12.63 10.80
N THR A 39 -4.69 -11.89 10.04
CA THR A 39 -3.25 -11.74 10.23
C THR A 39 -2.87 -10.28 10.19
N SER A 40 -1.96 -9.85 11.06
CA SER A 40 -1.40 -8.51 11.04
C SER A 40 0.10 -8.58 10.75
N LEU A 41 0.57 -7.73 9.84
CA LEU A 41 1.97 -7.64 9.50
C LEU A 41 2.78 -6.93 10.58
N THR A 42 4.05 -7.31 10.70
CA THR A 42 5.03 -6.67 11.60
C THR A 42 6.27 -6.19 10.86
N SER A 43 6.28 -6.32 9.53
CA SER A 43 7.34 -5.89 8.61
C SER A 43 6.76 -5.77 7.20
N ASP A 44 7.52 -5.14 6.30
CA ASP A 44 7.24 -5.24 4.87
C ASP A 44 7.35 -6.70 4.42
N MET A 45 6.47 -7.11 3.51
CA MET A 45 6.42 -8.48 3.01
C MET A 45 6.65 -8.53 1.50
N TYR A 46 7.39 -9.54 1.05
CA TYR A 46 7.83 -9.79 -0.32
C TYR A 46 7.45 -11.22 -0.74
N TYR A 47 6.15 -11.47 -0.92
CA TYR A 47 5.62 -12.77 -1.30
C TYR A 47 5.94 -13.11 -2.75
N ARG A 48 6.18 -14.40 -3.03
CA ARG A 48 6.23 -14.90 -4.42
C ARG A 48 4.82 -14.96 -5.01
N ASP A 49 3.90 -15.58 -4.28
CA ASP A 49 2.46 -15.54 -4.52
C ASP A 49 1.74 -15.35 -3.17
N LEU A 50 0.65 -14.59 -3.16
CA LEU A 50 -0.15 -14.33 -1.97
C LEU A 50 -1.60 -14.68 -2.22
N THR A 51 -2.16 -15.56 -1.39
CA THR A 51 -3.61 -15.80 -1.32
C THR A 51 -4.16 -15.25 -0.02
N VAL A 52 -5.23 -14.46 -0.10
CA VAL A 52 -6.04 -14.05 1.07
C VAL A 52 -7.43 -14.62 0.91
N ASP A 53 -7.79 -15.56 1.79
CA ASP A 53 -9.04 -16.31 1.71
C ASP A 53 -10.27 -15.43 1.94
N SER A 54 -11.42 -15.87 1.44
CA SER A 54 -12.70 -15.18 1.65
C SER A 54 -13.03 -15.07 3.14
N GLY A 55 -13.48 -13.89 3.57
CA GLY A 55 -13.81 -13.61 4.97
C GLY A 55 -12.59 -13.39 5.89
N VAL A 56 -11.37 -13.46 5.34
CA VAL A 56 -10.13 -13.22 6.07
C VAL A 56 -9.61 -11.80 5.80
N THR A 57 -9.03 -11.17 6.83
CA THR A 57 -8.37 -9.87 6.74
C THR A 57 -6.86 -10.00 6.95
N LEU A 58 -6.08 -9.59 5.96
CA LEU A 58 -4.66 -9.30 6.11
C LEU A 58 -4.48 -7.81 6.42
N THR A 59 -4.16 -7.51 7.67
CA THR A 59 -3.93 -6.14 8.16
C THR A 59 -2.50 -5.71 7.89
N THR A 60 -2.30 -4.68 7.06
CA THR A 60 -0.95 -4.24 6.69
C THR A 60 -0.24 -3.46 7.80
N ALA A 61 -0.97 -2.89 8.76
CA ALA A 61 -0.41 -2.24 9.96
C ALA A 61 0.70 -1.19 9.71
N GLY A 62 0.67 -0.52 8.55
CA GLY A 62 1.68 0.46 8.15
C GLY A 62 2.88 -0.14 7.41
N TYR A 63 2.80 -1.38 6.96
CA TYR A 63 3.81 -2.05 6.14
C TYR A 63 3.35 -2.23 4.69
N ARG A 64 4.33 -2.37 3.81
CA ARG A 64 4.15 -2.59 2.37
C ARG A 64 3.96 -4.06 2.07
N VAL A 65 3.21 -4.34 1.01
CA VAL A 65 3.02 -5.70 0.49
C VAL A 65 3.48 -5.75 -0.95
N PHE A 66 4.51 -6.54 -1.21
CA PHE A 66 5.03 -6.85 -2.52
C PHE A 66 4.67 -8.30 -2.87
N VAL A 67 4.15 -8.50 -4.07
CA VAL A 67 3.82 -9.82 -4.61
C VAL A 67 4.45 -9.94 -5.99
N GLN A 68 5.50 -10.76 -6.07
CA GLN A 68 6.33 -10.91 -7.26
C GLN A 68 5.52 -11.37 -8.49
N ARG A 69 4.54 -12.25 -8.26
CA ARG A 69 3.71 -12.85 -9.31
C ARG A 69 2.23 -12.69 -9.03
N ASN A 70 1.59 -13.66 -8.36
CA ASN A 70 0.13 -13.74 -8.32
C ASN A 70 -0.43 -13.31 -6.96
N LEU A 71 -1.33 -12.33 -6.98
CA LEU A 71 -2.19 -11.98 -5.86
C LEU A 71 -3.59 -12.58 -6.07
N TYR A 72 -3.99 -13.52 -5.21
CA TYR A 72 -5.33 -14.08 -5.14
C TYR A 72 -6.07 -13.46 -3.96
N LEU A 73 -6.72 -12.31 -4.19
CA LEU A 73 -7.43 -11.58 -3.15
C LEU A 73 -8.93 -11.90 -3.20
N ASN A 74 -9.41 -12.71 -2.26
CA ASN A 74 -10.82 -13.04 -2.07
C ASN A 74 -11.38 -12.46 -0.76
N GLY A 75 -10.50 -12.12 0.19
CA GLY A 75 -10.83 -11.44 1.45
C GLY A 75 -10.58 -9.94 1.43
N THR A 76 -10.06 -9.42 2.55
CA THR A 76 -9.70 -8.01 2.74
C THR A 76 -8.20 -7.85 2.97
N LEU A 77 -7.60 -6.84 2.34
CA LEU A 77 -6.18 -6.50 2.46
C LEU A 77 -6.04 -5.00 2.75
N GLY A 78 -5.35 -4.60 3.82
CA GLY A 78 -5.12 -3.18 4.11
C GLY A 78 -5.27 -2.83 5.59
N MET A 79 -5.76 -1.64 5.90
CA MET A 79 -6.00 -1.21 7.28
C MET A 79 -7.27 -0.37 7.40
N ALA A 80 -8.29 -0.90 8.08
CA ALA A 80 -9.47 -0.15 8.44
C ALA A 80 -9.23 0.54 9.80
N ALA A 81 -9.45 1.86 9.85
CA ALA A 81 -8.94 2.76 10.88
C ALA A 81 -7.40 2.77 10.94
N GLY A 82 -6.77 3.94 10.87
CA GLY A 82 -5.31 4.03 10.89
C GLY A 82 -4.71 3.40 12.15
N PRO A 83 -3.51 2.80 12.06
CA PRO A 83 -2.87 2.18 13.21
C PRO A 83 -2.37 3.25 14.19
N SER A 84 -2.28 2.89 15.48
CA SER A 84 -1.69 3.76 16.50
C SER A 84 -0.16 3.77 16.49
N THR A 85 0.45 2.74 15.88
CA THR A 85 1.89 2.60 15.74
C THR A 85 2.28 2.67 14.29
N GLN A 86 3.32 3.44 14.00
CA GLN A 86 3.87 3.56 12.66
C GLN A 86 4.67 2.29 12.28
N GLY A 87 4.40 1.74 11.09
CA GLY A 87 5.23 0.73 10.44
C GLY A 87 6.35 1.36 9.60
N SER A 88 6.61 0.80 8.42
CA SER A 88 7.55 1.38 7.44
C SER A 88 6.97 2.59 6.67
N LEU A 89 5.64 2.71 6.62
CA LEU A 89 4.91 3.77 5.94
C LEU A 89 4.51 4.89 6.89
N GLY A 90 4.15 6.04 6.33
CA GLY A 90 3.36 7.02 7.07
C GLY A 90 1.96 6.50 7.38
N ILE A 91 1.41 6.93 8.52
CA ILE A 91 0.07 6.55 8.97
C ILE A 91 -0.81 7.81 9.05
N GLY A 92 -2.13 7.63 9.21
CA GLY A 92 -3.02 8.72 9.63
C GLY A 92 -2.69 9.20 11.05
N THR A 93 -3.22 10.34 11.44
CA THR A 93 -3.09 10.87 12.81
C THR A 93 -4.38 10.63 13.61
N GLN A 94 -4.29 10.66 14.94
CA GLN A 94 -5.45 10.66 15.83
C GLN A 94 -5.94 12.07 16.15
N ASP A 95 -5.03 12.95 16.58
CA ASP A 95 -5.34 14.28 17.11
C ASP A 95 -4.40 15.35 16.54
N ALA A 96 -4.34 15.45 15.21
CA ALA A 96 -3.54 16.46 14.53
C ALA A 96 -3.94 16.62 13.06
N SER A 97 -3.74 17.82 12.53
CA SER A 97 -3.67 18.03 11.08
C SER A 97 -2.49 17.28 10.46
N VAL A 98 -2.63 16.87 9.21
CA VAL A 98 -1.65 16.06 8.50
C VAL A 98 -1.10 16.81 7.30
N THR A 99 0.21 16.79 7.13
CA THR A 99 0.90 17.32 5.94
C THR A 99 1.50 16.19 5.11
N ASN A 100 1.80 16.45 3.84
CA ASN A 100 2.27 15.43 2.89
C ASN A 100 1.32 14.22 2.83
N SER A 101 0.01 14.48 2.81
CA SER A 101 -1.03 13.46 2.84
C SER A 101 -1.91 13.51 1.60
N LEU A 102 -2.35 12.34 1.13
CA LEU A 102 -3.40 12.19 0.11
C LEU A 102 -4.70 11.66 0.73
N GLY A 103 -4.79 11.59 2.05
CA GLY A 103 -5.97 11.13 2.78
C GLY A 103 -7.04 12.20 2.91
N GLY A 104 -8.10 11.85 3.63
CA GLY A 104 -9.21 12.73 3.96
C GLY A 104 -8.99 13.50 5.26
N ALA A 105 -9.66 14.63 5.39
CA ALA A 105 -9.71 15.44 6.59
C ALA A 105 -10.85 15.01 7.52
N SER A 106 -10.73 15.31 8.80
CA SER A 106 -11.87 15.33 9.72
C SER A 106 -12.46 16.74 9.80
N THR A 107 -13.52 16.93 10.60
CA THR A 107 -14.04 18.29 10.87
C THR A 107 -13.10 19.15 11.71
N SER A 108 -12.27 18.51 12.54
CA SER A 108 -11.41 19.18 13.52
C SER A 108 -9.99 19.38 13.00
N HIS A 109 -9.57 18.57 12.03
CA HIS A 109 -8.19 18.54 11.53
C HIS A 109 -8.14 18.55 10.01
N THR A 110 -7.19 19.30 9.48
CA THR A 110 -7.00 19.49 8.04
C THR A 110 -5.98 18.50 7.47
N VAL A 111 -6.10 18.24 6.17
CA VAL A 111 -5.09 17.52 5.38
C VAL A 111 -4.49 18.48 4.36
N THR A 112 -3.16 18.53 4.30
CA THR A 112 -2.40 19.27 3.31
C THR A 112 -1.69 18.32 2.36
N ALA A 113 -1.99 18.47 1.07
CA ALA A 113 -1.38 17.67 0.01
C ALA A 113 0.14 17.86 -0.08
N PRO A 114 0.89 16.88 -0.62
CA PRO A 114 2.30 17.05 -0.97
C PRO A 114 2.50 18.31 -1.82
N ILE A 115 3.44 19.16 -1.41
CA ILE A 115 3.74 20.43 -2.09
C ILE A 115 4.62 20.20 -3.32
N ALA A 116 4.68 21.20 -4.23
CA ALA A 116 5.46 21.11 -5.46
C ALA A 116 6.96 20.83 -5.24
N ALA A 117 7.54 21.37 -4.15
CA ALA A 117 8.95 21.13 -3.79
C ALA A 117 9.23 19.64 -3.48
N LEU A 118 8.21 18.87 -3.11
CA LEU A 118 8.26 17.43 -2.87
C LEU A 118 7.78 16.61 -4.09
N GLY A 119 7.67 17.23 -5.28
CA GLY A 119 7.09 16.61 -6.49
C GLY A 119 5.56 16.67 -6.57
N GLY A 120 4.90 17.20 -5.55
CA GLY A 120 3.45 17.31 -5.47
C GLY A 120 2.72 15.97 -5.42
N SER A 121 1.39 15.97 -5.47
CA SER A 121 0.61 14.73 -5.51
C SER A 121 0.91 13.83 -6.72
N LYS A 122 1.54 14.37 -7.78
CA LYS A 122 1.97 13.62 -8.95
C LYS A 122 3.17 12.71 -8.67
N TRP A 123 3.94 12.97 -7.62
CA TRP A 123 5.06 12.13 -7.18
C TRP A 123 4.62 10.66 -7.02
N TYR A 124 3.48 10.47 -6.38
CA TYR A 124 2.88 9.15 -6.10
C TYR A 124 2.09 8.55 -7.27
N ARG A 125 2.16 9.16 -8.47
CA ARG A 125 1.61 8.60 -9.71
C ARG A 125 2.68 7.91 -10.57
N ASN A 126 3.94 7.96 -10.16
CA ASN A 126 5.01 7.16 -10.74
C ASN A 126 5.19 5.89 -9.88
N PRO A 127 5.02 4.68 -10.44
CA PRO A 127 5.16 3.42 -9.68
C PRO A 127 6.47 3.30 -8.91
N LEU A 128 7.60 3.69 -9.51
CA LEU A 128 8.93 3.59 -8.89
C LEU A 128 9.08 4.50 -7.67
N ASN A 129 8.39 5.63 -7.64
CA ASN A 129 8.40 6.54 -6.50
C ASN A 129 7.32 6.15 -5.47
N ALA A 130 6.20 5.61 -5.96
CA ALA A 130 5.04 5.29 -5.13
C ALA A 130 5.34 4.14 -4.16
N ILE A 131 6.09 3.11 -4.59
CA ILE A 131 6.47 1.96 -3.75
C ILE A 131 7.28 2.33 -2.50
N ASP A 132 7.95 3.47 -2.52
CA ASP A 132 8.74 3.94 -1.39
C ASP A 132 7.84 4.50 -0.27
N GLY A 133 6.63 4.97 -0.62
CA GLY A 133 5.71 5.55 0.35
C GLY A 133 6.20 6.87 0.95
N TYR A 134 7.15 7.53 0.31
CA TYR A 134 7.65 8.84 0.70
C TYR A 134 8.05 9.70 -0.50
N SER A 135 8.16 10.99 -0.27
CA SER A 135 8.83 11.94 -1.14
C SER A 135 10.11 12.43 -0.46
N PHE A 136 11.08 12.92 -1.23
CA PHE A 136 12.29 13.52 -0.68
C PHE A 136 12.37 14.98 -1.09
N ASN A 137 12.90 15.82 -0.20
CA ASN A 137 13.19 17.20 -0.52
C ASN A 137 14.66 17.31 -0.99
N PRO A 138 14.93 17.64 -2.26
CA PRO A 138 16.30 17.76 -2.76
C PRO A 138 17.08 18.92 -2.14
N ALA A 139 16.40 19.92 -1.57
CA ALA A 139 17.05 21.12 -1.02
C ALA A 139 17.75 20.85 0.33
N ASP A 140 17.21 19.93 1.13
CA ASP A 140 17.73 19.62 2.47
C ASP A 140 18.01 18.12 2.70
N GLY A 141 17.69 17.25 1.72
CA GLY A 141 17.92 15.82 1.78
C GLY A 141 16.96 15.05 2.71
N THR A 142 15.88 15.68 3.17
CA THR A 142 14.94 15.07 4.11
C THR A 142 13.91 14.19 3.42
N ILE A 143 13.53 13.10 4.10
CA ILE A 143 12.46 12.19 3.68
C ILE A 143 11.14 12.63 4.32
N HIS A 144 10.10 12.75 3.51
CA HIS A 144 8.74 13.03 3.91
C HIS A 144 7.85 11.83 3.59
N LEU A 145 7.53 11.04 4.61
CA LEU A 145 6.60 9.92 4.47
C LEU A 145 5.23 10.42 4.00
N LEU A 146 4.65 9.71 3.04
CA LEU A 146 3.25 9.89 2.67
C LEU A 146 2.38 9.56 3.87
N LYS A 147 1.46 10.45 4.23
CA LYS A 147 0.58 10.26 5.36
C LYS A 147 -0.85 9.93 4.93
N GLY A 148 -1.56 9.26 5.83
CA GLY A 148 -2.97 8.91 5.69
C GLY A 148 -3.90 10.09 6.02
N GLY A 149 -5.16 9.80 6.33
CA GLY A 149 -6.15 10.78 6.74
C GLY A 149 -5.90 11.38 8.13
N ALA A 150 -6.56 12.49 8.40
CA ALA A 150 -6.55 13.15 9.71
C ALA A 150 -7.63 12.57 10.64
N GLY A 151 -7.28 12.39 11.91
CA GLY A 151 -8.18 11.92 12.96
C GLY A 151 -9.10 13.01 13.53
N ASP A 152 -9.97 12.62 14.45
CA ASP A 152 -10.98 13.49 15.07
C ASP A 152 -10.70 13.83 16.55
N GLY A 153 -9.50 13.49 17.04
CA GLY A 153 -9.09 13.61 18.44
C GLY A 153 -9.30 12.33 19.27
N THR A 154 -10.11 11.39 18.77
CA THR A 154 -10.36 10.08 19.40
C THR A 154 -10.01 8.92 18.48
N ASN A 155 -10.36 9.04 17.20
CA ASN A 155 -10.18 8.03 16.17
C ASN A 155 -9.06 8.45 15.22
N TYR A 156 -8.29 7.46 14.78
CA TYR A 156 -7.27 7.66 13.75
C TYR A 156 -7.93 7.83 12.38
N GLY A 157 -7.42 8.77 11.58
CA GLY A 157 -7.71 8.79 10.14
C GLY A 157 -7.20 7.52 9.45
N GLY A 158 -7.77 7.19 8.30
CA GLY A 158 -7.36 6.00 7.54
C GLY A 158 -5.87 6.04 7.21
N GLY A 159 -5.17 4.90 7.21
CA GLY A 159 -3.73 4.88 7.02
C GLY A 159 -3.28 4.87 5.55
N VAL A 160 -2.03 4.48 5.29
CA VAL A 160 -1.47 4.34 3.94
C VAL A 160 -1.26 2.86 3.64
N VAL A 161 -1.84 2.40 2.55
CA VAL A 161 -1.75 1.03 2.06
C VAL A 161 -1.07 1.06 0.71
N ILE A 162 0.11 0.45 0.63
CA ILE A 162 0.88 0.31 -0.62
C ILE A 162 1.04 -1.16 -0.90
N ILE A 163 0.48 -1.58 -2.04
CA ILE A 163 0.53 -2.95 -2.50
C ILE A 163 1.02 -2.93 -3.94
N ALA A 164 2.02 -3.76 -4.26
CA ALA A 164 2.46 -3.99 -5.61
C ALA A 164 2.36 -5.48 -5.92
N ALA A 165 1.52 -5.84 -6.89
CA ALA A 165 1.30 -7.22 -7.29
C ALA A 165 1.26 -7.34 -8.82
N ARG A 166 2.14 -8.18 -9.38
CA ARG A 166 2.29 -8.27 -10.84
C ARG A 166 1.00 -8.71 -11.54
N TYR A 167 0.40 -9.81 -11.07
CA TYR A 167 -0.80 -10.40 -11.64
C TYR A 167 -1.92 -10.55 -10.62
N LEU A 168 -3.14 -10.24 -11.05
CA LEU A 168 -4.29 -10.09 -10.15
C LEU A 168 -5.38 -11.11 -10.42
N PHE A 169 -5.85 -11.76 -9.35
CA PHE A 169 -6.93 -12.73 -9.35
C PHE A 169 -7.86 -12.53 -8.15
N GLY A 170 -9.14 -12.88 -8.31
CA GLY A 170 -10.17 -12.73 -7.28
C GLY A 170 -10.94 -11.41 -7.38
N SER A 171 -11.72 -11.11 -6.35
CA SER A 171 -12.64 -9.95 -6.32
C SER A 171 -12.82 -9.38 -4.90
N GLY A 172 -11.78 -9.48 -4.06
CA GLY A 172 -11.81 -8.97 -2.70
C GLY A 172 -11.69 -7.44 -2.60
N THR A 173 -11.41 -6.97 -1.38
CA THR A 173 -11.37 -5.54 -1.05
C THR A 173 -9.99 -5.13 -0.57
N ILE A 174 -9.50 -3.99 -1.07
CA ILE A 174 -8.37 -3.28 -0.47
C ILE A 174 -8.91 -2.09 0.31
N VAL A 175 -8.54 -1.97 1.59
CA VAL A 175 -9.15 -1.01 2.52
C VAL A 175 -8.12 -0.09 3.16
N ALA A 176 -8.41 1.20 3.19
CA ALA A 176 -7.75 2.23 3.98
C ALA A 176 -8.77 3.19 4.62
N SER A 177 -9.98 2.71 4.95
CA SER A 177 -11.05 3.55 5.50
C SER A 177 -10.78 4.00 6.94
N ALA A 178 -11.57 4.97 7.39
CA ALA A 178 -11.48 5.53 8.75
C ALA A 178 -12.63 5.06 9.66
N SER A 179 -12.58 5.45 10.94
CA SER A 179 -13.66 5.27 11.91
C SER A 179 -14.06 6.60 12.57
N GLY A 180 -15.22 6.63 13.23
CA GLY A 180 -15.72 7.81 13.93
C GLY A 180 -16.05 8.97 12.99
N ASN A 181 -15.42 10.13 13.19
CA ASN A 181 -15.54 11.31 12.32
C ASN A 181 -14.22 11.61 11.57
N ALA A 182 -13.34 10.61 11.45
CA ALA A 182 -12.01 10.78 10.87
C ALA A 182 -12.01 10.64 9.34
N GLY A 183 -11.03 11.25 8.70
CA GLY A 183 -10.88 11.23 7.24
C GLY A 183 -10.25 9.94 6.72
N GLY A 184 -10.65 9.51 5.52
CA GLY A 184 -10.21 8.27 4.88
C GLY A 184 -8.71 8.25 4.56
N GLY A 185 -8.18 7.06 4.27
CA GLY A 185 -6.75 6.85 4.04
C GLY A 185 -6.31 6.93 2.58
N VAL A 186 -5.17 6.31 2.31
CA VAL A 186 -4.57 6.28 0.97
C VAL A 186 -4.33 4.84 0.55
N ILE A 187 -4.81 4.48 -0.64
CA ILE A 187 -4.44 3.23 -1.33
C ILE A 187 -3.60 3.59 -2.55
N ILE A 188 -2.40 3.02 -2.62
CA ILE A 188 -1.63 2.96 -3.86
C ILE A 188 -1.48 1.48 -4.22
N PHE A 189 -2.11 1.10 -5.32
CA PHE A 189 -2.08 -0.25 -5.83
C PHE A 189 -1.41 -0.28 -7.19
N ILE A 190 -0.40 -1.14 -7.35
CA ILE A 190 0.44 -1.21 -8.53
C ILE A 190 0.37 -2.61 -9.11
N SER A 191 0.16 -2.73 -10.43
CA SER A 191 0.10 -4.01 -11.12
C SER A 191 0.53 -3.92 -12.58
N SER A 192 0.90 -5.04 -13.19
CA SER A 192 1.06 -5.15 -14.65
C SER A 192 -0.27 -5.43 -15.35
N ASN A 193 -1.35 -5.66 -14.61
CA ASN A 193 -2.69 -5.74 -15.19
C ASN A 193 -3.17 -4.33 -15.59
N GLY A 194 -3.72 -4.17 -16.80
CA GLY A 194 -4.35 -2.92 -17.23
C GLY A 194 -5.69 -2.60 -16.53
N THR A 195 -6.21 -3.52 -15.71
CA THR A 195 -7.44 -3.32 -14.94
C THR A 195 -7.31 -3.89 -13.52
N ASN A 196 -7.93 -3.19 -12.57
CA ASN A 196 -8.04 -3.64 -11.19
C ASN A 196 -9.37 -4.40 -11.00
N PRO A 197 -9.36 -5.67 -10.56
CA PRO A 197 -10.56 -6.44 -10.25
C PRO A 197 -11.09 -6.23 -8.82
N TYR A 198 -10.35 -5.53 -7.97
CA TYR A 198 -10.66 -5.39 -6.54
C TYR A 198 -11.47 -4.13 -6.24
N THR A 199 -12.26 -4.19 -5.17
CA THR A 199 -12.91 -3.00 -4.63
C THR A 199 -11.93 -2.20 -3.78
N PHE A 200 -11.90 -0.88 -3.95
CA PHE A 200 -11.15 0.02 -3.06
C PHE A 200 -12.09 0.71 -2.09
N ASP A 201 -11.76 0.66 -0.80
CA ASP A 201 -12.44 1.41 0.24
C ASP A 201 -11.47 2.39 0.91
N VAL A 202 -11.61 3.67 0.59
CA VAL A 202 -10.90 4.80 1.22
C VAL A 202 -11.87 5.77 1.89
N THR A 203 -13.04 5.27 2.30
CA THR A 203 -14.09 6.10 2.88
C THR A 203 -13.62 6.78 4.16
N GLY A 204 -13.97 8.06 4.30
CA GLY A 204 -14.00 8.71 5.61
C GLY A 204 -15.18 8.18 6.41
N SER A 205 -15.20 8.47 7.71
CA SER A 205 -16.28 8.05 8.60
C SER A 205 -17.01 9.26 9.14
N GLY A 206 -18.33 9.16 9.33
CA GLY A 206 -19.16 10.26 9.84
C GLY A 206 -19.06 11.50 8.95
N THR A 207 -18.51 12.59 9.49
CA THR A 207 -18.25 13.84 8.76
C THR A 207 -16.87 13.92 8.10
N GLY A 208 -16.02 12.90 8.27
CA GLY A 208 -14.71 12.82 7.66
C GLY A 208 -14.78 12.65 6.15
N SER A 209 -13.90 13.35 5.44
CA SER A 209 -13.88 13.28 3.98
C SER A 209 -13.24 11.98 3.49
N VAL A 210 -13.61 11.57 2.27
CA VAL A 210 -12.97 10.45 1.57
C VAL A 210 -11.48 10.72 1.35
N GLY A 211 -10.68 9.66 1.40
CA GLY A 211 -9.27 9.69 1.01
C GLY A 211 -9.05 9.42 -0.47
N THR A 212 -7.88 8.89 -0.83
CA THR A 212 -7.49 8.67 -2.23
C THR A 212 -7.13 7.22 -2.49
N ALA A 213 -7.68 6.64 -3.55
CA ALA A 213 -7.22 5.37 -4.09
C ALA A 213 -6.66 5.57 -5.50
N THR A 214 -5.48 5.02 -5.77
CA THR A 214 -4.83 5.08 -7.08
C THR A 214 -4.43 3.69 -7.51
N PHE A 215 -4.85 3.31 -8.72
CA PHE A 215 -4.33 2.14 -9.42
C PHE A 215 -3.31 2.60 -10.47
N LEU A 216 -2.13 2.01 -10.44
CA LEU A 216 -1.04 2.30 -11.38
C LEU A 216 -0.67 1.03 -12.14
N GLU A 217 -0.66 1.13 -13.46
CA GLU A 217 -0.12 0.10 -14.32
C GLU A 217 1.41 0.25 -14.43
N ALA A 218 2.14 -0.86 -14.31
CA ALA A 218 3.59 -0.92 -14.41
C ALA A 218 4.04 -2.28 -14.97
N ASP A 219 4.93 -2.28 -15.96
CA ASP A 219 5.50 -3.47 -16.60
C ASP A 219 6.97 -3.72 -16.21
#